data_AF-A0AA51QPH3-F1
#
_entry.id   AF-A0AA51QPH3-F1
#
_cell.length_a   1.000
_cell.length_b   1.000
_cell.length_c   1.000
_cell.angle_alpha   90.00
_cell.angle_beta   90.00
_cell.angle_gamma   90.00
#
_symmetry.space_group_name_H-M   'P 1'
#
loop_
_entity.id
_entity.type
_entity.pdbx_description
1 polymer ?
#
loop_
_entity_poly.entity_id
_entity_poly.type
_entity_poly.pdbx_seq_one_letter_code
_entity_poly.pdbx_strand_id
1 'polypeptide(L)'
;MHTDLSRKFGIQYPIFGFTPSEHVAAAISRAGGLGVLGCVRFNDPAELDDVLTWMDENTDGKPYGVDIVMPAKVPTEGSAVDLDKLIPAEHRAFVERTLAELGVPPLDESAEHAAGVLGWLHSVARSHVDVALGHRPALIANALGSPPKDVIDLAHEKGVPVAALAGAVEHARRHVENGVDIVIAQGYEAGGHTGEVASMVLWPEIVDALGDSATVLAAGGVGSGRQIAAALALGASGVWMGSYWLTTSEYKLGAAAAGPSSVQRALLGASSSDTVRSRIYSGKPARLLKTKWTEAWSKPEAPSPLPMPLQNLLVSEAHQRIAAADDPEVVAMPVGQIVGRMNEIRPVAEIMAELVAGYEQAVDRLNAAR
;
A
#
# COMPACT_ATOMS: atom_id res chain seq x y z
N MET A 1 -1.76 -3.82 -24.89
CA MET A 1 -2.09 -2.92 -23.75
C MET A 1 -0.99 -1.89 -23.56
N HIS A 2 -1.02 -0.77 -24.29
CA HIS A 2 0.03 0.26 -24.26
C HIS A 2 -0.58 1.66 -24.19
N THR A 3 -0.07 2.50 -23.31
CA THR A 3 -0.52 3.89 -23.11
C THR A 3 0.66 4.86 -23.16
N ASP A 4 0.40 6.15 -23.30
CA ASP A 4 1.43 7.20 -23.24
C ASP A 4 2.23 7.14 -21.96
N LEU A 5 1.56 6.82 -20.85
CA LEU A 5 2.21 6.63 -19.55
C LEU A 5 3.22 5.48 -19.58
N SER A 6 2.86 4.32 -20.14
CA SER A 6 3.81 3.19 -20.26
C SER A 6 5.05 3.56 -21.09
N ARG A 7 4.87 4.36 -22.15
CA ARG A 7 5.98 4.88 -22.96
C ARG A 7 6.87 5.84 -22.17
N LYS A 8 6.28 6.78 -21.44
CA LYS A 8 7.01 7.77 -20.61
C LYS A 8 7.90 7.10 -19.56
N PHE A 9 7.40 6.02 -18.95
CA PHE A 9 8.16 5.26 -17.95
C PHE A 9 9.09 4.19 -18.54
N GLY A 10 9.04 3.90 -19.84
CA GLY A 10 9.81 2.82 -20.45
C GLY A 10 9.40 1.42 -19.97
N ILE A 11 8.12 1.24 -19.61
CA ILE A 11 7.54 -0.03 -19.19
C ILE A 11 6.68 -0.63 -20.30
N GLN A 12 6.51 -1.96 -20.31
CA GLN A 12 5.75 -2.65 -21.34
C GLN A 12 4.24 -2.49 -21.13
N TYR A 13 3.80 -2.56 -19.88
CA TYR A 13 2.39 -2.54 -19.51
C TYR A 13 2.14 -1.40 -18.51
N PRO A 14 1.02 -0.66 -18.63
CA PRO A 14 0.67 0.42 -17.70
C PRO A 14 0.11 -0.13 -16.37
N ILE A 15 0.85 -1.06 -15.77
CA ILE A 15 0.55 -1.73 -14.50
C ILE A 15 1.62 -1.29 -13.49
N PHE A 16 1.19 -0.55 -12.49
CA PHE A 16 2.00 -0.10 -11.37
C PHE A 16 1.67 -0.99 -10.17
N GLY A 17 2.69 -1.55 -9.54
CA GLY A 17 2.51 -2.55 -8.50
C GLY A 17 3.11 -2.15 -7.17
N PHE A 18 2.26 -1.75 -6.22
CA PHE A 18 2.67 -1.39 -4.87
C PHE A 18 2.81 -2.63 -3.97
N THR A 19 3.94 -2.73 -3.28
CA THR A 19 4.24 -3.85 -2.38
C THR A 19 5.26 -3.44 -1.31
N PRO A 20 5.18 -3.97 -0.08
CA PRO A 20 6.22 -3.79 0.93
C PRO A 20 7.46 -4.68 0.69
N SER A 21 7.39 -5.61 -0.27
CA SER A 21 8.48 -6.55 -0.57
C SER A 21 9.29 -6.08 -1.79
N GLU A 22 10.57 -5.81 -1.59
CA GLU A 22 11.53 -5.49 -2.64
C GLU A 22 11.64 -6.59 -3.70
N HIS A 23 11.55 -7.86 -3.29
CA HIS A 23 11.57 -9.01 -4.19
C HIS A 23 10.39 -8.99 -5.18
N VAL A 24 9.21 -8.63 -4.69
CA VAL A 24 8.00 -8.51 -5.48
C VAL A 24 8.07 -7.29 -6.39
N ALA A 25 8.52 -6.14 -5.87
CA ALA A 25 8.68 -4.92 -6.68
C ALA A 25 9.64 -5.15 -7.85
N ALA A 26 10.81 -5.74 -7.59
CA ALA A 26 11.78 -6.08 -8.62
C ALA A 26 11.19 -7.07 -9.65
N ALA A 27 10.42 -8.07 -9.21
CA ALA A 27 9.76 -9.01 -10.12
C ALA A 27 8.70 -8.35 -11.01
N ILE A 28 7.93 -7.38 -10.49
CA ILE A 28 6.96 -6.60 -11.28
C ILE A 28 7.68 -5.78 -12.36
N SER A 29 8.78 -5.13 -12.00
CA SER A 29 9.61 -4.40 -12.95
C SER A 29 10.19 -5.29 -14.05
N ARG A 30 10.72 -6.47 -13.70
CA ARG A 30 11.21 -7.47 -14.69
C ARG A 30 10.09 -8.00 -15.60
N ALA A 31 8.87 -8.15 -15.07
CA ALA A 31 7.70 -8.60 -15.81
C ALA A 31 7.04 -7.51 -16.69
N GLY A 32 7.67 -6.33 -16.81
CA GLY A 32 7.25 -5.28 -17.73
C GLY A 32 6.26 -4.26 -17.16
N GLY A 33 5.93 -4.33 -15.88
CA GLY A 33 5.23 -3.26 -15.14
C GLY A 33 6.22 -2.29 -14.47
N LEU A 34 5.72 -1.48 -13.55
CA LEU A 34 6.54 -0.67 -12.64
C LEU A 34 6.30 -1.12 -11.20
N GLY A 35 7.26 -1.84 -10.62
CA GLY A 35 7.22 -2.18 -9.21
C GLY A 35 7.47 -0.96 -8.33
N VAL A 36 6.67 -0.78 -7.28
CA VAL A 36 6.77 0.34 -6.34
C VAL A 36 6.97 -0.22 -4.93
N LEU A 37 8.14 0.04 -4.33
CA LEU A 37 8.47 -0.39 -2.98
C LEU A 37 7.86 0.55 -1.93
N GLY A 38 7.02 0.01 -1.05
CA GLY A 38 6.52 0.73 0.12
C GLY A 38 7.60 0.88 1.20
N CYS A 39 8.09 2.10 1.38
CA CYS A 39 9.23 2.38 2.26
C CYS A 39 8.81 2.60 3.73
N VAL A 40 7.50 2.58 4.03
CA VAL A 40 7.00 2.87 5.38
C VAL A 40 7.45 1.86 6.44
N ARG A 41 7.86 0.65 6.03
CA ARG A 41 8.30 -0.40 6.97
C ARG A 41 9.70 -0.17 7.54
N PHE A 42 10.51 0.68 6.91
CA PHE A 42 11.87 0.96 7.33
C PHE A 42 11.85 2.01 8.45
N ASN A 43 12.48 1.68 9.57
CA ASN A 43 12.72 2.65 10.64
C ASN A 43 14.13 3.23 10.57
N ASP A 44 15.09 2.46 10.03
CA ASP A 44 16.46 2.88 9.78
C ASP A 44 16.66 3.19 8.28
N PRO A 45 17.04 4.43 7.92
CA PRO A 45 17.37 4.79 6.55
C PRO A 45 18.48 3.92 5.93
N ALA A 46 19.41 3.37 6.72
CA ALA A 46 20.45 2.47 6.22
C ALA A 46 19.86 1.14 5.71
N GLU A 47 18.82 0.60 6.37
CA GLU A 47 18.12 -0.60 5.88
C GLU A 47 17.43 -0.31 4.53
N LEU A 48 16.86 0.89 4.37
CA LEU A 48 16.28 1.30 3.09
C LEU A 48 17.36 1.40 2.00
N ASP A 49 18.52 1.98 2.30
CA ASP A 49 19.66 2.11 1.36
C ASP A 49 20.16 0.73 0.89
N ASP A 50 20.32 -0.22 1.81
CA ASP A 50 20.70 -1.60 1.49
C ASP A 50 19.66 -2.28 0.58
N VAL A 51 18.37 -2.08 0.87
CA VAL A 51 17.27 -2.64 0.06
C VAL A 51 17.20 -1.99 -1.32
N LEU A 52 17.39 -0.68 -1.43
CA LEU A 52 17.38 0.01 -2.72
C LEU A 52 18.61 -0.33 -3.56
N THR A 53 19.78 -0.53 -2.93
CA THR A 53 20.97 -1.09 -3.58
C THR A 53 20.65 -2.47 -4.17
N TRP A 54 20.02 -3.34 -3.38
CA TRP A 54 19.59 -4.65 -3.87
C TRP A 54 18.61 -4.52 -5.04
N MET A 55 17.62 -3.61 -4.96
CA MET A 55 16.69 -3.38 -6.05
C MET A 55 17.40 -2.91 -7.33
N ASP A 56 18.38 -2.02 -7.21
CA ASP A 56 19.19 -1.55 -8.32
C ASP A 56 19.88 -2.68 -9.08
N GLU A 57 20.33 -3.70 -8.36
CA GLU A 57 21.00 -4.87 -8.93
C GLU A 57 20.01 -5.92 -9.47
N ASN A 58 18.77 -5.94 -8.98
CA ASN A 58 17.82 -7.03 -9.22
C ASN A 58 16.62 -6.67 -10.11
N THR A 59 16.55 -5.46 -10.68
CA THR A 59 15.49 -5.11 -11.64
C THR A 59 15.85 -5.34 -13.11
N ASP A 60 17.02 -5.91 -13.43
CA ASP A 60 17.54 -6.04 -14.81
C ASP A 60 17.60 -4.70 -15.56
N GLY A 61 17.94 -3.62 -14.83
CA GLY A 61 17.96 -2.26 -15.35
C GLY A 61 16.56 -1.69 -15.67
N LYS A 62 15.47 -2.42 -15.37
CA LYS A 62 14.10 -1.92 -15.53
C LYS A 62 13.77 -0.87 -14.46
N PRO A 63 12.88 0.09 -14.78
CA PRO A 63 12.47 1.12 -13.84
C PRO A 63 11.68 0.53 -12.66
N TYR A 64 11.84 1.13 -11.49
CA TYR A 64 11.02 0.88 -10.30
C TYR A 64 10.71 2.22 -9.64
N GLY A 65 9.74 2.24 -8.74
CA GLY A 65 9.39 3.40 -7.93
C GLY A 65 9.48 3.10 -6.44
N VAL A 66 9.32 4.15 -5.64
CA VAL A 66 9.21 4.06 -4.19
C VAL A 66 7.95 4.79 -3.73
N ASP A 67 7.30 4.28 -2.69
CA ASP A 67 6.23 4.96 -1.97
C ASP A 67 6.75 5.37 -0.59
N ILE A 68 6.76 6.68 -0.33
CA ILE A 68 7.26 7.28 0.90
C ILE A 68 6.11 8.07 1.52
N VAL A 69 5.74 7.68 2.75
CA VAL A 69 4.63 8.29 3.46
C VAL A 69 5.06 9.62 4.07
N MET A 70 4.50 10.72 3.56
CA MET A 70 4.85 12.08 3.97
C MET A 70 3.59 12.83 4.45
N PRO A 71 3.31 12.86 5.77
CA PRO A 71 2.14 13.57 6.29
C PRO A 71 2.29 15.09 6.13
N ALA A 72 1.29 15.73 5.52
CA ALA A 72 1.24 17.18 5.35
C ALA A 72 1.09 17.99 6.66
N LYS A 73 0.62 17.37 7.76
CA LYS A 73 0.49 18.00 9.08
C LYS A 73 1.41 17.30 10.08
N VAL A 74 2.46 18.01 10.46
CA VAL A 74 3.43 17.64 11.49
C VAL A 74 2.80 17.92 12.86
N PRO A 75 2.74 16.97 13.80
CA PRO A 75 2.66 17.33 15.21
C PRO A 75 3.94 18.10 15.53
N THR A 76 3.83 19.35 15.94
CA THR A 76 4.94 20.28 16.18
C THR A 76 6.12 19.57 16.86
N GLU A 77 7.21 19.31 16.13
CA GLU A 77 8.46 18.84 16.71
C GLU A 77 8.94 19.94 17.66
N GLY A 78 8.97 19.65 18.97
CA GLY A 78 9.41 20.64 19.97
C GLY A 78 8.80 20.51 21.37
N SER A 79 7.75 19.72 21.56
CA SER A 79 7.43 19.19 22.90
C SER A 79 7.62 17.69 22.86
N ALA A 80 8.59 17.18 23.63
CA ALA A 80 8.64 15.77 24.00
C ALA A 80 7.44 15.47 24.92
N VAL A 81 6.22 15.63 24.40
CA VAL A 81 5.09 14.90 24.92
C VAL A 81 5.41 13.47 24.56
N ASP A 82 5.81 12.72 25.57
CA ASP A 82 5.89 11.28 25.50
C ASP A 82 4.49 10.79 25.08
N LEU A 83 4.28 10.64 23.77
CA LEU A 83 2.98 10.30 23.18
C LEU A 83 2.45 9.00 23.77
N ASP A 84 3.36 8.14 24.25
CA ASP A 84 3.05 6.92 24.97
C ASP A 84 2.24 7.19 26.26
N LYS A 85 2.53 8.28 26.97
CA LYS A 85 1.76 8.71 28.16
C LYS A 85 0.35 9.21 27.84
N LEU A 86 0.05 9.51 26.57
CA LEU A 86 -1.30 9.91 26.14
C LEU A 86 -2.20 8.71 25.84
N ILE A 87 -1.66 7.49 25.80
CA ILE A 87 -2.42 6.27 25.54
C ILE A 87 -3.07 5.81 26.85
N PRO A 88 -4.42 5.74 26.93
CA PRO A 88 -5.09 5.32 28.15
C PRO A 88 -4.73 3.90 28.58
N ALA A 89 -4.61 3.68 29.90
CA ALA A 89 -4.27 2.37 30.45
C ALA A 89 -5.30 1.29 30.08
N GLU A 90 -6.58 1.65 29.94
CA GLU A 90 -7.63 0.73 29.51
C GLU A 90 -7.42 0.21 28.08
N HIS A 91 -6.90 1.03 27.16
CA HIS A 91 -6.58 0.62 25.79
C HIS A 91 -5.44 -0.38 25.77
N ARG A 92 -4.39 -0.15 26.58
CA ARG A 92 -3.26 -1.08 26.72
C ARG A 92 -3.72 -2.41 27.31
N ALA A 93 -4.51 -2.35 28.39
CA ALA A 93 -5.07 -3.53 29.02
C ALA A 93 -6.01 -4.31 28.09
N PHE A 94 -6.75 -3.62 27.22
CA PHE A 94 -7.56 -4.25 26.18
C PHE A 94 -6.68 -4.99 25.18
N VAL A 95 -5.65 -4.34 24.61
CA VAL A 95 -4.73 -4.96 23.65
C VAL A 95 -4.06 -6.20 24.23
N GLU A 96 -3.46 -6.10 25.41
CA GLU A 96 -2.78 -7.24 26.05
C GLU A 96 -3.75 -8.40 26.35
N ARG A 97 -4.94 -8.09 26.88
CA ARG A 97 -5.96 -9.12 27.14
C ARG A 97 -6.40 -9.79 25.83
N THR A 98 -6.63 -9.01 24.77
CA THR A 98 -7.01 -9.55 23.47
C THR A 98 -5.92 -10.45 22.90
N LEU A 99 -4.64 -10.05 22.95
CA LEU A 99 -3.55 -10.92 22.50
C LEU A 99 -3.50 -12.24 23.28
N ALA A 100 -3.65 -12.18 24.62
CA ALA A 100 -3.69 -13.37 25.46
C ALA A 100 -4.88 -14.29 25.14
N GLU A 101 -6.09 -13.73 24.95
CA GLU A 101 -7.29 -14.49 24.56
C GLU A 101 -7.14 -15.13 23.18
N LEU A 102 -6.42 -14.48 22.27
CA LEU A 102 -6.11 -14.99 20.93
C LEU A 102 -4.92 -15.95 20.89
N GLY A 103 -4.25 -16.20 22.02
CA GLY A 103 -3.09 -17.09 22.09
C GLY A 103 -1.83 -16.52 21.43
N VAL A 104 -1.75 -15.21 21.22
CA VAL A 104 -0.58 -14.54 20.65
C VAL A 104 0.45 -14.30 21.76
N PRO A 105 1.65 -14.92 21.71
CA PRO A 105 2.64 -14.81 22.77
C PRO A 105 3.29 -13.42 22.84
N PRO A 106 3.87 -13.05 23.99
CA PRO A 106 4.72 -11.87 24.07
C PRO A 106 5.97 -12.03 23.18
N LEU A 107 6.58 -10.90 22.81
CA LEU A 107 7.90 -10.93 22.16
C LEU A 107 8.94 -11.43 23.15
N ASP A 108 9.93 -12.18 22.67
CA ASP A 108 11.07 -12.59 23.48
C ASP A 108 11.84 -11.36 23.99
N GLU A 109 12.39 -11.41 25.21
CA GLU A 109 13.12 -10.28 25.80
C GLU A 109 14.35 -9.83 24.98
N SER A 110 14.85 -10.69 24.08
CA SER A 110 15.95 -10.40 23.15
C SER A 110 15.51 -9.79 21.81
N ALA A 111 14.21 -9.73 21.53
CA ALA A 111 13.71 -9.10 20.32
C ALA A 111 13.82 -7.57 20.46
N GLU A 112 14.41 -6.91 19.46
CA GLU A 112 14.39 -5.45 19.39
C GLU A 112 12.93 -4.98 19.41
N HIS A 113 12.56 -4.24 20.45
CA HIS A 113 11.25 -3.61 20.53
C HIS A 113 11.23 -2.48 19.51
N ALA A 114 10.80 -2.76 18.29
CA ALA A 114 10.68 -1.73 17.27
C ALA A 114 9.62 -0.73 17.73
N ALA A 115 10.08 0.48 18.06
CA ALA A 115 9.27 1.56 18.63
C ALA A 115 8.26 2.09 17.60
N GLY A 116 7.16 1.39 17.32
CA GLY A 116 6.21 1.86 16.31
C GLY A 116 6.71 1.72 14.87
N VAL A 117 5.81 1.94 13.91
CA VAL A 117 6.24 2.30 12.55
C VAL A 117 6.60 3.78 12.59
N LEU A 118 7.88 4.10 12.75
CA LEU A 118 8.38 5.48 12.82
C LEU A 118 8.52 6.12 11.43
N GLY A 119 8.38 5.34 10.36
CA GLY A 119 8.38 5.82 8.97
C GLY A 119 7.32 6.90 8.64
N TRP A 120 6.44 7.22 9.59
CA TRP A 120 5.44 8.30 9.50
C TRP A 120 5.92 9.62 10.14
N LEU A 121 7.04 9.60 10.88
CA LEU A 121 7.65 10.80 11.42
C LEU A 121 8.28 11.60 10.28
N HIS A 122 8.10 12.92 10.31
CA HIS A 122 8.54 13.81 9.25
C HIS A 122 10.07 13.76 9.03
N SER A 123 10.85 13.63 10.10
CA SER A 123 12.31 13.45 10.04
C SER A 123 12.71 12.15 9.31
N VAL A 124 12.03 11.04 9.59
CA VAL A 124 12.27 9.75 8.93
C VAL A 124 11.84 9.78 7.45
N ALA A 125 10.67 10.39 7.17
CA ALA A 125 10.17 10.54 5.81
C ALA A 125 11.14 11.36 4.92
N ARG A 126 11.75 12.43 5.46
CA ARG A 126 12.78 13.19 4.74
C ARG A 126 14.03 12.36 4.46
N SER A 127 14.55 11.65 5.46
CA SER A 127 15.71 10.79 5.24
C SER A 127 15.42 9.70 4.19
N HIS A 128 14.20 9.18 4.12
CA HIS A 128 13.82 8.22 3.08
C HIS A 128 13.80 8.84 1.68
N VAL A 129 13.35 10.10 1.55
CA VAL A 129 13.41 10.82 0.26
C VAL A 129 14.86 11.01 -0.18
N ASP A 130 15.73 11.43 0.74
CA ASP A 130 17.15 11.65 0.44
C ASP A 130 17.85 10.35 0.02
N VAL A 131 17.64 9.26 0.78
CA VAL A 131 18.14 7.92 0.43
C VAL A 131 17.60 7.49 -0.94
N ALA A 132 16.28 7.55 -1.15
CA ALA A 132 15.68 7.13 -2.41
C ALA A 132 16.21 7.91 -3.62
N LEU A 133 16.41 9.23 -3.49
CA LEU A 133 16.97 10.07 -4.57
C LEU A 133 18.48 9.89 -4.77
N GLY A 134 19.17 9.18 -3.86
CA GLY A 134 20.54 8.67 -4.06
C GLY A 134 20.61 7.48 -5.02
N HIS A 135 19.49 6.76 -5.18
CA HIS A 135 19.32 5.67 -6.13
C HIS A 135 18.70 6.16 -7.45
N ARG A 136 18.07 5.25 -8.21
CA ARG A 136 17.42 5.54 -9.51
C ARG A 136 15.91 5.25 -9.52
N PRO A 137 15.11 5.77 -8.56
CA PRO A 137 13.67 5.64 -8.63
C PRO A 137 13.13 6.39 -9.84
N ALA A 138 12.32 5.71 -10.64
CA ALA A 138 11.60 6.33 -11.75
C ALA A 138 10.35 7.08 -11.29
N LEU A 139 9.88 6.83 -10.06
CA LEU A 139 8.66 7.40 -9.47
C LEU A 139 8.80 7.51 -7.96
N ILE A 140 8.36 8.63 -7.38
CA ILE A 140 8.08 8.75 -5.95
C ILE A 140 6.57 8.88 -5.75
N ALA A 141 5.98 8.01 -4.95
CA ALA A 141 4.58 8.06 -4.57
C ALA A 141 4.40 8.45 -3.10
N ASN A 142 3.25 9.05 -2.79
CA ASN A 142 2.81 9.31 -1.42
C ASN A 142 1.39 8.79 -1.20
N ALA A 143 1.24 7.89 -0.23
CA ALA A 143 -0.04 7.31 0.16
C ALA A 143 -0.83 8.11 1.20
N LEU A 144 -0.29 9.20 1.77
CA LEU A 144 -0.94 9.93 2.86
C LEU A 144 -1.07 11.44 2.62
N GLY A 145 -1.99 11.81 1.74
CA GLY A 145 -2.29 13.20 1.43
C GLY A 145 -1.31 13.81 0.44
N SER A 146 -1.32 15.14 0.30
CA SER A 146 -0.39 15.81 -0.62
C SER A 146 1.03 15.71 -0.07
N PRO A 147 2.02 15.27 -0.87
CA PRO A 147 3.42 15.39 -0.50
C PRO A 147 3.78 16.85 -0.16
N PRO A 148 4.73 17.12 0.76
CA PRO A 148 5.25 18.46 0.96
C PRO A 148 5.79 19.06 -0.34
N LYS A 149 5.52 20.35 -0.58
CA LYS A 149 5.90 21.01 -1.84
C LYS A 149 7.41 20.97 -2.10
N ASP A 150 8.23 21.13 -1.06
CA ASP A 150 9.67 21.06 -1.16
C ASP A 150 10.18 19.68 -1.60
N VAL A 151 9.49 18.59 -1.23
CA VAL A 151 9.81 17.25 -1.72
C VAL A 151 9.44 17.09 -3.19
N ILE A 152 8.31 17.65 -3.62
CA ILE A 152 7.91 17.64 -5.04
C ILE A 152 8.94 18.36 -5.88
N ASP A 153 9.32 19.57 -5.47
CA ASP A 153 10.30 20.39 -6.18
C ASP A 153 11.66 19.67 -6.26
N LEU A 154 12.12 19.04 -5.16
CA LEU A 154 13.35 18.24 -5.12
C LEU A 154 13.30 17.03 -6.07
N ALA A 155 12.18 16.30 -6.12
CA ALA A 155 12.01 15.18 -7.02
C ALA A 155 12.06 15.64 -8.49
N HIS A 156 11.40 16.76 -8.81
CA HIS A 156 11.41 17.37 -10.14
C HIS A 156 12.80 17.86 -10.57
N GLU A 157 13.60 18.42 -9.67
CA GLU A 157 15.00 18.78 -9.93
C GLU A 157 15.85 17.57 -10.34
N LYS A 158 15.50 16.37 -9.86
CA LYS A 158 16.12 15.09 -10.22
C LYS A 158 15.47 14.42 -11.43
N GLY A 159 14.44 15.04 -12.02
CA GLY A 159 13.69 14.48 -13.14
C GLY A 159 12.76 13.32 -12.77
N VAL A 160 12.44 13.16 -11.48
CA VAL A 160 11.58 12.10 -10.97
C VAL A 160 10.14 12.62 -10.79
N PRO A 161 9.15 12.07 -11.52
CA PRO A 161 7.75 12.43 -11.33
C PRO A 161 7.24 11.99 -9.96
N VAL A 162 6.24 12.72 -9.45
CA VAL A 162 5.60 12.45 -8.16
C VAL A 162 4.17 12.00 -8.35
N ALA A 163 3.76 10.98 -7.60
CA ALA A 163 2.39 10.49 -7.52
C ALA A 163 1.79 10.68 -6.13
N ALA A 164 0.46 10.86 -6.06
CA ALA A 164 -0.26 10.90 -4.79
C ALA A 164 -1.62 10.19 -4.87
N LEU A 165 -1.99 9.50 -3.79
CA LEU A 165 -3.25 8.76 -3.70
C LEU A 165 -4.42 9.67 -3.33
N ALA A 166 -5.50 9.62 -4.14
CA ALA A 166 -6.72 10.38 -3.93
C ALA A 166 -7.95 9.46 -3.87
N GLY A 167 -8.68 9.51 -2.75
CA GLY A 167 -9.98 8.85 -2.59
C GLY A 167 -11.20 9.75 -2.84
N ALA A 168 -10.99 10.96 -3.35
CA ALA A 168 -12.03 11.96 -3.66
C ALA A 168 -11.50 13.00 -4.66
N VAL A 169 -12.40 13.65 -5.40
CA VAL A 169 -12.05 14.66 -6.43
C VAL A 169 -11.33 15.87 -5.83
N GLU A 170 -11.74 16.32 -4.64
CA GLU A 170 -11.12 17.46 -3.96
C GLU A 170 -9.67 17.15 -3.56
N HIS A 171 -9.38 15.90 -3.20
CA HIS A 171 -8.02 15.46 -2.91
C HIS A 171 -7.16 15.50 -4.18
N ALA A 172 -7.69 14.99 -5.29
CA ALA A 172 -7.03 14.95 -6.58
C ALA A 172 -6.65 16.37 -7.06
N ARG A 173 -7.60 17.31 -7.04
CA ARG A 173 -7.34 18.72 -7.41
C ARG A 173 -6.24 19.35 -6.55
N ARG A 174 -6.31 19.15 -5.23
CA ARG A 174 -5.29 19.66 -4.30
C ARG A 174 -3.90 19.05 -4.55
N HIS A 175 -3.81 17.78 -4.99
CA HIS A 175 -2.53 17.19 -5.35
C HIS A 175 -1.93 17.88 -6.57
N VAL A 176 -2.72 18.08 -7.63
CA VAL A 176 -2.27 18.75 -8.86
C VAL A 176 -1.91 20.22 -8.62
N GLU A 177 -2.72 20.95 -7.86
CA GLU A 177 -2.41 22.33 -7.44
C GLU A 177 -1.07 22.44 -6.68
N ASN A 178 -0.67 21.37 -5.98
CA ASN A 178 0.59 21.31 -5.24
C ASN A 178 1.78 20.83 -6.10
N GLY A 179 1.54 20.45 -7.36
CA GLY A 179 2.58 20.03 -8.32
C GLY A 179 2.71 18.52 -8.54
N VAL A 180 1.76 17.70 -8.09
CA VAL A 180 1.79 16.24 -8.33
C VAL A 180 1.51 15.93 -9.80
N ASP A 181 2.33 15.07 -10.42
CA ASP A 181 2.22 14.70 -11.85
C ASP A 181 1.16 13.62 -12.11
N ILE A 182 1.02 12.68 -11.15
CA ILE A 182 0.19 11.49 -11.30
C ILE A 182 -0.74 11.35 -10.09
N VAL A 183 -2.05 11.29 -10.34
CA VAL A 183 -3.06 11.02 -9.32
C VAL A 183 -3.42 9.54 -9.36
N ILE A 184 -3.30 8.87 -8.22
CA ILE A 184 -3.73 7.48 -8.06
C ILE A 184 -5.15 7.51 -7.47
N ALA A 185 -6.15 7.36 -8.33
CA ALA A 185 -7.57 7.38 -7.98
C ALA A 185 -7.96 6.09 -7.25
N GLN A 186 -7.99 6.14 -5.93
CA GLN A 186 -8.13 4.97 -5.06
C GLN A 186 -9.58 4.79 -4.60
N GLY A 187 -10.28 3.83 -5.23
CA GLY A 187 -11.65 3.49 -4.89
C GLY A 187 -11.80 2.74 -3.57
N TYR A 188 -13.03 2.72 -3.07
CA TYR A 188 -13.45 2.11 -1.79
C TYR A 188 -12.99 0.66 -1.60
N GLU A 189 -12.85 -0.08 -2.69
CA GLU A 189 -12.46 -1.49 -2.72
C GLU A 189 -10.97 -1.70 -2.37
N ALA A 190 -10.14 -0.65 -2.37
CA ALA A 190 -8.72 -0.72 -2.07
C ALA A 190 -8.43 -1.18 -0.63
N GLY A 191 -7.29 -1.84 -0.45
CA GLY A 191 -6.75 -2.19 0.87
C GLY A 191 -6.00 -1.03 1.51
N GLY A 192 -5.86 -1.05 2.85
CA GLY A 192 -5.21 0.02 3.58
C GLY A 192 -6.05 1.29 3.65
N HIS A 193 -5.43 2.44 3.89
CA HIS A 193 -6.14 3.72 3.96
C HIS A 193 -6.88 3.97 2.65
N THR A 194 -8.21 4.11 2.71
CA THR A 194 -9.05 4.30 1.52
C THR A 194 -10.28 5.17 1.81
N GLY A 195 -10.77 5.84 0.77
CA GLY A 195 -11.98 6.68 0.77
C GLY A 195 -13.28 5.88 0.89
N GLU A 196 -14.39 6.46 0.43
CA GLU A 196 -15.74 5.86 0.50
C GLU A 196 -16.42 5.69 -0.87
N VAL A 197 -15.85 6.31 -1.91
CA VAL A 197 -16.42 6.27 -3.27
C VAL A 197 -15.89 5.04 -4.00
N ALA A 198 -16.79 4.23 -4.57
CA ALA A 198 -16.44 3.02 -5.30
C ALA A 198 -15.69 3.33 -6.61
N SER A 199 -14.83 2.42 -7.05
CA SER A 199 -13.93 2.58 -8.19
C SER A 199 -14.65 2.96 -9.49
N MET A 200 -15.78 2.31 -9.79
CA MET A 200 -16.59 2.57 -10.99
C MET A 200 -17.10 4.02 -11.08
N VAL A 201 -17.26 4.68 -9.92
CA VAL A 201 -17.72 6.06 -9.81
C VAL A 201 -16.53 7.02 -9.69
N LEU A 202 -15.60 6.72 -8.79
CA LEU A 202 -14.48 7.60 -8.47
C LEU A 202 -13.53 7.83 -9.66
N TRP A 203 -13.20 6.77 -10.41
CA TRP A 203 -12.21 6.86 -11.47
C TRP A 203 -12.60 7.86 -12.57
N PRO A 204 -13.77 7.75 -13.23
CA PRO A 204 -14.15 8.73 -14.25
C PRO A 204 -14.36 10.14 -13.67
N GLU A 205 -14.88 10.28 -12.44
CA GLU A 205 -15.02 11.59 -11.81
C GLU A 205 -13.68 12.30 -11.62
N ILE A 206 -12.64 11.59 -11.18
CA ILE A 206 -11.30 12.16 -11.06
C ILE A 206 -10.69 12.46 -12.43
N VAL A 207 -10.86 11.56 -13.41
CA VAL A 207 -10.38 11.78 -14.79
C VAL A 207 -11.00 13.05 -15.37
N ASP A 208 -12.33 13.17 -15.32
CA ASP A 208 -13.06 14.33 -15.85
C ASP A 208 -12.70 15.63 -15.11
N ALA A 209 -12.52 15.56 -13.79
CA ALA A 209 -12.21 16.72 -12.97
C ALA A 209 -10.80 17.27 -13.21
N LEU A 210 -9.86 16.44 -13.63
CA LEU A 210 -8.47 16.82 -13.87
C LEU A 210 -8.21 17.12 -15.36
N GLY A 211 -8.91 16.45 -16.29
CA GLY A 211 -8.64 16.57 -17.71
C GLY A 211 -7.15 16.34 -18.02
N ASP A 212 -6.55 17.24 -18.79
CA ASP A 212 -5.14 17.15 -19.18
C ASP A 212 -4.14 17.65 -18.11
N SER A 213 -4.62 18.12 -16.95
CA SER A 213 -3.74 18.71 -15.92
C SER A 213 -2.88 17.69 -15.16
N ALA A 214 -3.29 16.42 -15.14
CA ALA A 214 -2.49 15.34 -14.56
C ALA A 214 -2.88 13.97 -15.13
N THR A 215 -1.96 13.01 -15.01
CA THR A 215 -2.24 11.63 -15.39
C THR A 215 -2.97 10.90 -14.26
N VAL A 216 -3.96 10.07 -14.58
CA VAL A 216 -4.69 9.27 -13.59
C VAL A 216 -4.36 7.78 -13.69
N LEU A 217 -3.99 7.16 -12.57
CA LEU A 217 -3.93 5.72 -12.39
C LEU A 217 -5.14 5.24 -11.60
N ALA A 218 -5.81 4.19 -12.08
CA ALA A 218 -6.93 3.57 -11.39
C ALA A 218 -6.46 2.60 -10.30
N ALA A 219 -6.88 2.82 -9.05
CA ALA A 219 -6.60 1.96 -7.90
C ALA A 219 -7.89 1.51 -7.19
N GLY A 220 -7.84 0.33 -6.57
CA GLY A 220 -8.95 -0.27 -5.83
C GLY A 220 -9.68 -1.34 -6.63
N GLY A 221 -9.76 -2.56 -6.10
CA GLY A 221 -10.53 -3.63 -6.74
C GLY A 221 -9.99 -4.15 -8.09
N VAL A 222 -8.77 -3.79 -8.51
CA VAL A 222 -8.15 -4.29 -9.74
C VAL A 222 -7.31 -5.54 -9.45
N GLY A 223 -7.65 -6.66 -10.10
CA GLY A 223 -6.92 -7.93 -10.02
C GLY A 223 -7.23 -8.87 -11.18
N SER A 224 -7.64 -8.33 -12.33
CA SER A 224 -7.86 -9.10 -13.55
C SER A 224 -7.82 -8.20 -14.79
N GLY A 225 -7.50 -8.78 -15.95
CA GLY A 225 -7.45 -8.04 -17.20
C GLY A 225 -8.77 -7.35 -17.58
N ARG A 226 -9.92 -7.93 -17.23
CA ARG A 226 -11.25 -7.30 -17.39
C ARG A 226 -11.39 -6.00 -16.59
N GLN A 227 -10.84 -5.97 -15.38
CA GLN A 227 -10.85 -4.77 -14.53
C GLN A 227 -9.85 -3.72 -15.03
N ILE A 228 -8.72 -4.15 -15.61
CA ILE A 228 -7.79 -3.24 -16.30
C ILE A 228 -8.48 -2.62 -17.53
N ALA A 229 -9.19 -3.43 -18.33
CA ALA A 229 -9.93 -2.93 -19.48
C ALA A 229 -11.02 -1.92 -19.06
N ALA A 230 -11.74 -2.20 -17.97
CA ALA A 230 -12.70 -1.25 -17.41
C ALA A 230 -12.04 0.06 -16.95
N ALA A 231 -10.92 -0.01 -16.23
CA ALA A 231 -10.18 1.18 -15.80
C ALA A 231 -9.75 2.05 -16.98
N LEU A 232 -9.14 1.45 -18.01
CA LEU A 232 -8.72 2.18 -19.21
C LEU A 232 -9.91 2.73 -20.00
N ALA A 233 -11.03 1.99 -20.07
CA ALA A 233 -12.26 2.46 -20.71
C ALA A 233 -12.90 3.65 -19.97
N LEU A 234 -12.70 3.74 -18.65
CA LEU A 234 -13.12 4.87 -17.81
C LEU A 234 -12.13 6.04 -17.83
N GLY A 235 -11.12 6.00 -18.71
CA GLY A 235 -10.21 7.12 -18.96
C GLY A 235 -8.92 7.13 -18.14
N ALA A 236 -8.67 6.12 -17.30
CA ALA A 236 -7.38 6.00 -16.63
C ALA A 236 -6.25 5.70 -17.64
N SER A 237 -5.03 6.14 -17.34
CA SER A 237 -3.82 5.90 -18.15
C SER A 237 -3.09 4.59 -17.80
N GLY A 238 -3.56 3.91 -16.77
CA GLY A 238 -3.00 2.68 -16.22
C GLY A 238 -3.69 2.29 -14.92
N VAL A 239 -3.17 1.24 -14.29
CA VAL A 239 -3.68 0.74 -13.01
C VAL A 239 -2.60 0.74 -11.94
N TRP A 240 -3.02 0.94 -10.70
CA TRP A 240 -2.21 0.78 -9.49
C TRP A 240 -2.78 -0.36 -8.65
N MET A 241 -2.03 -1.46 -8.57
CA MET A 241 -2.41 -2.71 -7.92
C MET A 241 -1.59 -2.91 -6.65
N GLY A 242 -2.24 -3.40 -5.58
CA GLY A 242 -1.58 -3.65 -4.29
C GLY A 242 -1.80 -5.08 -3.79
N SER A 243 -2.99 -5.37 -3.27
CA SER A 243 -3.30 -6.63 -2.58
C SER A 243 -2.93 -7.89 -3.34
N TYR A 244 -3.15 -7.92 -4.65
CA TYR A 244 -2.90 -9.09 -5.49
C TYR A 244 -1.44 -9.57 -5.44
N TRP A 245 -0.49 -8.67 -5.15
CA TRP A 245 0.93 -8.98 -5.08
C TRP A 245 1.34 -9.69 -3.78
N LEU A 246 0.49 -9.67 -2.75
CA LEU A 246 0.77 -10.28 -1.44
C LEU A 246 0.74 -11.82 -1.47
N THR A 247 0.07 -12.41 -2.46
CA THR A 247 0.02 -13.87 -2.68
C THR A 247 0.91 -14.29 -3.86
N THR A 248 2.02 -13.57 -4.09
CA THR A 248 3.02 -13.96 -5.08
C THR A 248 4.09 -14.86 -4.46
N SER A 249 4.74 -15.69 -5.28
CA SER A 249 5.85 -16.54 -4.82
C SER A 249 7.08 -15.74 -4.37
N GLU A 250 7.21 -14.51 -4.85
CA GLU A 250 8.26 -13.55 -4.53
C GLU A 250 7.99 -12.82 -3.21
N TYR A 251 6.76 -12.91 -2.66
CA TYR A 251 6.42 -12.33 -1.38
C TYR A 251 6.96 -13.18 -0.23
N LYS A 252 8.04 -12.71 0.40
CA LYS A 252 8.79 -13.43 1.43
C LYS A 252 8.69 -12.79 2.83
N LEU A 253 7.75 -11.88 3.04
CA LEU A 253 7.58 -11.20 4.33
C LEU A 253 6.61 -11.96 5.25
N GLY A 254 6.87 -11.86 6.56
CA GLY A 254 6.12 -12.52 7.63
C GLY A 254 6.75 -13.83 8.10
N ALA A 255 6.35 -14.31 9.28
CA ALA A 255 6.81 -15.58 9.80
C ALA A 255 6.21 -16.76 9.01
N ALA A 256 7.03 -17.80 8.83
CA ALA A 256 6.64 -19.09 8.30
C ALA A 256 7.60 -20.17 8.83
N ALA A 257 7.10 -21.22 9.48
CA ALA A 257 7.94 -22.38 9.82
C ALA A 257 8.36 -23.16 8.55
N ALA A 258 7.43 -23.30 7.59
CA ALA A 258 7.65 -23.84 6.25
C ALA A 258 6.46 -23.48 5.34
N GLY A 259 6.71 -23.27 4.04
CA GLY A 259 5.65 -22.99 3.07
C GLY A 259 5.15 -21.53 3.10
N PRO A 260 3.88 -21.27 2.73
CA PRO A 260 3.31 -19.92 2.71
C PRO A 260 3.29 -19.28 4.10
N SER A 261 3.51 -17.96 4.19
CA SER A 261 3.39 -17.23 5.47
C SER A 261 1.97 -17.23 6.02
N SER A 262 1.80 -16.98 7.32
CA SER A 262 0.48 -16.85 7.95
C SER A 262 -0.41 -15.82 7.24
N VAL A 263 0.20 -14.71 6.78
CA VAL A 263 -0.45 -13.71 5.94
C VAL A 263 -0.98 -14.34 4.66
N GLN A 264 -0.14 -15.04 3.90
CA GLN A 264 -0.58 -15.67 2.65
C GLN A 264 -1.67 -16.72 2.90
N ARG A 265 -1.56 -17.55 3.94
CA ARG A 265 -2.59 -18.54 4.29
C ARG A 265 -3.93 -17.86 4.63
N ALA A 266 -3.91 -16.75 5.37
CA ALA A 266 -5.10 -15.98 5.69
C ALA A 266 -5.75 -15.36 4.43
N LEU A 267 -4.93 -14.81 3.53
CA LEU A 267 -5.40 -14.20 2.28
C LEU A 267 -6.00 -15.22 1.31
N LEU A 268 -5.38 -16.39 1.17
CA LEU A 268 -5.86 -17.47 0.30
C LEU A 268 -7.23 -18.02 0.74
N GLY A 269 -7.53 -17.97 2.04
CA GLY A 269 -8.80 -18.42 2.61
C GLY A 269 -9.93 -17.39 2.57
N ALA A 270 -9.67 -16.16 2.14
CA ALA A 270 -10.60 -15.04 2.26
C ALA A 270 -11.45 -14.80 1.00
N SER A 271 -12.69 -14.36 1.20
CA SER A 271 -13.58 -13.88 0.15
C SER A 271 -13.60 -12.35 0.07
N SER A 272 -14.24 -11.79 -0.95
CA SER A 272 -14.41 -10.33 -1.09
C SER A 272 -15.22 -9.68 0.06
N SER A 273 -15.99 -10.48 0.80
CA SER A 273 -16.76 -10.08 1.98
C SER A 273 -15.94 -10.08 3.27
N ASP A 274 -14.76 -10.69 3.26
CA ASP A 274 -13.90 -10.87 4.44
C ASP A 274 -12.93 -9.70 4.62
N THR A 275 -13.41 -8.49 4.33
CA THR A 275 -12.68 -7.25 4.63
C THR A 275 -13.56 -6.29 5.41
N VAL A 276 -12.93 -5.48 6.26
CA VAL A 276 -13.60 -4.47 7.10
C VAL A 276 -12.84 -3.16 7.03
N ARG A 277 -13.57 -2.05 6.91
CA ARG A 277 -12.99 -0.72 7.02
C ARG A 277 -13.09 -0.25 8.47
N SER A 278 -11.95 -0.03 9.10
CA SER A 278 -11.84 0.27 10.52
C SER A 278 -10.72 1.30 10.78
N ARG A 279 -10.67 1.86 11.99
CA ARG A 279 -9.61 2.77 12.43
C ARG A 279 -8.53 2.07 13.25
N ILE A 280 -8.68 0.78 13.56
CA ILE A 280 -7.86 0.07 14.55
C ILE A 280 -6.37 -0.05 14.16
N TYR A 281 -6.04 0.10 12.87
CA TYR A 281 -4.67 -0.04 12.38
C TYR A 281 -3.80 1.20 12.66
N SER A 282 -4.40 2.39 12.69
CA SER A 282 -3.64 3.65 12.73
C SER A 282 -4.40 4.87 13.26
N GLY A 283 -5.70 4.74 13.53
CA GLY A 283 -6.62 5.83 13.89
C GLY A 283 -7.29 6.50 12.69
N LYS A 284 -6.81 6.23 11.47
CA LYS A 284 -7.46 6.62 10.21
C LYS A 284 -8.20 5.43 9.59
N PRO A 285 -9.30 5.65 8.84
CA PRO A 285 -9.99 4.59 8.14
C PRO A 285 -9.05 3.83 7.21
N ALA A 286 -8.96 2.52 7.40
CA ALA A 286 -8.20 1.60 6.58
C ALA A 286 -9.00 0.31 6.39
N ARG A 287 -8.95 -0.27 5.19
CA ARG A 287 -9.53 -1.59 4.90
C ARG A 287 -8.53 -2.69 5.23
N LEU A 288 -8.96 -3.58 6.11
CA LEU A 288 -8.19 -4.69 6.66
C LEU A 288 -8.90 -6.00 6.34
N LEU A 289 -8.16 -7.10 6.37
CA LEU A 289 -8.72 -8.45 6.39
C LEU A 289 -9.55 -8.64 7.67
N LYS A 290 -10.71 -9.29 7.57
CA LYS A 290 -11.45 -9.73 8.74
C LYS A 290 -10.78 -10.95 9.35
N THR A 291 -10.32 -10.81 10.58
CA THR A 291 -9.68 -11.83 11.41
C THR A 291 -10.17 -11.72 12.85
N LYS A 292 -9.85 -12.71 13.69
CA LYS A 292 -10.20 -12.68 15.12
C LYS A 292 -9.67 -11.42 15.83
N TRP A 293 -8.51 -10.91 15.39
CA TRP A 293 -7.98 -9.62 15.83
C TRP A 293 -8.93 -8.47 15.51
N THR A 294 -9.35 -8.32 14.26
CA THR A 294 -10.26 -7.22 13.87
C THR A 294 -11.67 -7.36 14.45
N GLU A 295 -12.14 -8.59 14.68
CA GLU A 295 -13.43 -8.87 15.30
C GLU A 295 -13.42 -8.50 16.78
N ALA A 296 -12.31 -8.72 17.49
CA ALA A 296 -12.17 -8.32 18.89
C ALA A 296 -12.41 -6.81 19.08
N TRP A 297 -11.93 -5.98 18.16
CA TRP A 297 -12.16 -4.53 18.16
C TRP A 297 -13.57 -4.10 17.74
N SER A 298 -14.37 -5.02 17.20
CA SER A 298 -15.75 -4.75 16.78
C SER A 298 -16.78 -5.09 17.87
N LYS A 299 -16.34 -5.69 18.99
CA LYS A 299 -17.22 -6.06 20.10
C LYS A 299 -17.64 -4.82 20.91
N PRO A 300 -18.85 -4.79 21.51
CA PRO A 300 -19.33 -3.63 22.28
C PRO A 300 -18.43 -3.19 23.44
N GLU A 301 -17.69 -4.12 24.03
CA GLU A 301 -16.75 -3.88 25.13
C GLU A 301 -15.38 -3.34 24.69
N ALA A 302 -15.10 -3.31 23.38
CA ALA A 302 -13.85 -2.79 22.87
C ALA A 302 -13.82 -1.25 23.00
N PRO A 303 -12.68 -0.66 23.42
CA PRO A 303 -12.57 0.79 23.47
C PRO A 303 -12.60 1.36 22.05
N SER A 304 -13.08 2.60 21.93
CA SER A 304 -13.03 3.30 20.64
C SER A 304 -11.57 3.47 20.18
N PRO A 305 -11.26 3.23 18.89
CA PRO A 305 -9.92 3.43 18.37
C PRO A 305 -9.43 4.87 18.58
N LEU A 306 -8.17 5.01 18.99
CA LEU A 306 -7.54 6.31 19.19
C LEU A 306 -7.30 7.03 17.84
N PRO A 307 -7.13 8.36 17.82
CA PRO A 307 -6.70 9.06 16.62
C PRO A 307 -5.25 8.72 16.26
N MET A 308 -4.87 9.00 15.00
CA MET A 308 -3.47 8.96 14.58
C MET A 308 -2.68 10.08 15.28
N PRO A 309 -1.45 9.85 15.77
CA PRO A 309 -0.67 8.60 15.68
C PRO A 309 -0.87 7.62 16.85
N LEU A 310 -1.61 7.99 17.90
CA LEU A 310 -1.72 7.21 19.15
C LEU A 310 -2.20 5.77 18.93
N GLN A 311 -3.14 5.54 18.02
CA GLN A 311 -3.60 4.17 17.73
C GLN A 311 -2.50 3.32 17.12
N ASN A 312 -1.68 3.86 16.21
CA ASN A 312 -0.58 3.11 15.60
C ASN A 312 0.45 2.71 16.68
N LEU A 313 0.79 3.65 17.58
CA LEU A 313 1.68 3.40 18.71
C LEU A 313 1.12 2.31 19.63
N LEU A 314 -0.18 2.39 19.97
CA LEU A 314 -0.86 1.41 20.81
C LEU A 314 -0.79 -0.03 20.26
N VAL A 315 -0.95 -0.21 18.95
CA VAL A 315 -1.06 -1.55 18.34
C VAL A 315 0.23 -2.03 17.66
N SER A 316 1.31 -1.25 17.67
CA SER A 316 2.55 -1.61 16.97
C SER A 316 3.15 -2.92 17.50
N GLU A 317 3.33 -3.03 18.82
CA GLU A 317 3.84 -4.25 19.43
C GLU A 317 2.91 -5.44 19.17
N ALA A 318 1.60 -5.23 19.27
CA ALA A 318 0.60 -6.25 18.96
C ALA A 318 0.75 -6.78 17.52
N HIS A 319 0.93 -5.89 16.54
CA HIS A 319 1.16 -6.28 15.14
C HIS A 319 2.48 -7.04 14.95
N GLN A 320 3.54 -6.69 15.67
CA GLN A 320 4.81 -7.42 15.65
C GLN A 320 4.64 -8.84 16.20
N ARG A 321 3.98 -8.98 17.36
CA ARG A 321 3.65 -10.28 17.95
C ARG A 321 2.79 -11.13 17.02
N ILE A 322 1.75 -10.54 16.43
CA ILE A 322 0.88 -11.20 15.45
C ILE A 322 1.67 -11.68 14.22
N ALA A 323 2.58 -10.84 13.71
CA ALA A 323 3.41 -11.21 12.56
C ALA A 323 4.38 -12.36 12.87
N ALA A 324 4.82 -12.48 14.12
CA ALA A 324 5.70 -13.55 14.61
C ALA A 324 4.97 -14.85 14.98
N ALA A 325 3.67 -14.79 15.30
CA ALA A 325 2.90 -15.92 15.82
C ALA A 325 2.62 -17.04 14.79
N ASP A 326 2.91 -16.82 13.49
CA ASP A 326 2.62 -17.75 12.39
C ASP A 326 1.17 -18.29 12.40
N ASP A 327 0.20 -17.47 12.83
CA ASP A 327 -1.23 -17.83 12.91
C ASP A 327 -2.07 -17.01 11.90
N PRO A 328 -2.69 -17.65 10.90
CA PRO A 328 -3.52 -16.95 9.91
C PRO A 328 -4.82 -16.36 10.49
N GLU A 329 -5.31 -16.83 11.63
CA GLU A 329 -6.60 -16.40 12.19
C GLU A 329 -6.56 -15.02 12.87
N VAL A 330 -5.36 -14.50 13.14
CA VAL A 330 -5.14 -13.25 13.89
C VAL A 330 -4.46 -12.15 13.08
N VAL A 331 -4.14 -12.42 11.81
CA VAL A 331 -3.40 -11.50 10.93
C VAL A 331 -4.01 -10.09 10.91
N ALA A 332 -3.15 -9.08 11.07
CA ALA A 332 -3.51 -7.67 11.00
C ALA A 332 -3.04 -7.04 9.66
N MET A 333 -3.61 -7.49 8.54
CA MET A 333 -3.15 -7.13 7.20
C MET A 333 -4.11 -6.19 6.46
N PRO A 334 -3.64 -5.03 5.98
CA PRO A 334 -4.32 -4.25 4.95
C PRO A 334 -4.55 -5.04 3.66
N VAL A 335 -5.81 -5.20 3.24
CA VAL A 335 -6.14 -5.87 1.99
C VAL A 335 -7.45 -5.34 1.39
N GLY A 336 -7.50 -5.26 0.06
CA GLY A 336 -8.67 -4.82 -0.69
C GLY A 336 -9.68 -5.95 -0.92
N GLN A 337 -10.87 -5.60 -1.38
CA GLN A 337 -11.94 -6.56 -1.68
C GLN A 337 -11.60 -7.51 -2.84
N ILE A 338 -10.52 -7.21 -3.58
CA ILE A 338 -9.98 -8.12 -4.60
C ILE A 338 -9.42 -9.42 -4.02
N VAL A 339 -9.26 -9.51 -2.68
CA VAL A 339 -8.78 -10.71 -1.99
C VAL A 339 -9.55 -11.99 -2.34
N GLY A 340 -10.85 -11.88 -2.64
CA GLY A 340 -11.64 -13.03 -3.11
C GLY A 340 -11.20 -13.64 -4.44
N ARG A 341 -10.18 -13.08 -5.11
CA ARG A 341 -9.54 -13.60 -6.32
C ARG A 341 -8.09 -14.05 -6.11
N MET A 342 -7.57 -13.95 -4.90
CA MET A 342 -6.22 -14.31 -4.50
C MET A 342 -6.23 -15.74 -3.95
N ASN A 343 -6.51 -16.72 -4.82
CA ASN A 343 -6.82 -18.10 -4.43
C ASN A 343 -5.64 -19.09 -4.57
N GLU A 344 -4.52 -18.64 -5.11
CA GLU A 344 -3.31 -19.45 -5.28
C GLU A 344 -2.06 -18.57 -5.22
N ILE A 345 -0.93 -19.17 -4.80
CA ILE A 345 0.37 -18.51 -4.82
C ILE A 345 1.00 -18.76 -6.17
N ARG A 346 1.34 -17.67 -6.88
CA ARG A 346 1.89 -17.72 -8.24
C ARG A 346 3.02 -16.74 -8.43
N PRO A 347 3.94 -16.99 -9.38
CA PRO A 347 4.93 -16.01 -9.80
C PRO A 347 4.29 -14.73 -10.31
N VAL A 348 4.94 -13.58 -10.06
CA VAL A 348 4.53 -12.28 -10.61
C VAL A 348 4.40 -12.34 -12.13
N ALA A 349 5.33 -13.03 -12.81
CA ALA A 349 5.33 -13.16 -14.26
C ALA A 349 4.06 -13.84 -14.80
N GLU A 350 3.56 -14.89 -14.12
CA GLU A 350 2.33 -15.57 -14.51
C GLU A 350 1.10 -14.69 -14.31
N ILE A 351 1.03 -13.99 -13.18
CA ILE A 351 -0.04 -13.03 -12.90
C ILE A 351 -0.05 -11.93 -13.96
N MET A 352 1.11 -11.36 -14.31
CA MET A 352 1.23 -10.34 -15.35
C MET A 352 0.74 -10.85 -16.71
N ALA A 353 1.13 -12.08 -17.09
CA ALA A 353 0.65 -12.71 -18.32
C ALA A 353 -0.88 -12.90 -18.32
N GLU A 354 -1.48 -13.34 -17.20
CA GLU A 354 -2.93 -13.48 -17.05
C GLU A 354 -3.65 -12.12 -17.16
N LEU A 355 -3.10 -11.08 -16.53
CA LEU A 355 -3.65 -9.72 -16.59
C LEU A 355 -3.69 -9.20 -18.03
N VAL A 356 -2.60 -9.39 -18.78
CA VAL A 356 -2.50 -8.96 -20.19
C VAL A 356 -3.46 -9.75 -21.08
N ALA A 357 -3.44 -11.08 -21.01
CA ALA A 357 -4.33 -11.92 -21.81
C ALA A 357 -5.81 -11.65 -21.50
N GLY A 358 -6.15 -11.48 -20.21
CA GLY A 358 -7.50 -11.14 -19.79
C GLY A 358 -7.96 -9.75 -20.23
N TYR A 359 -7.03 -8.81 -20.43
CA TYR A 359 -7.32 -7.48 -20.97
C TYR A 359 -7.62 -7.57 -22.46
N GLU A 360 -6.78 -8.26 -23.23
CA GLU A 360 -6.96 -8.44 -24.67
C GLU A 360 -8.31 -9.10 -24.97
N GLN A 361 -8.63 -10.19 -24.26
CA GLN A 361 -9.94 -10.86 -24.38
C GLN A 361 -11.12 -9.95 -24.04
N ALA A 362 -10.97 -9.04 -23.07
CA ALA A 362 -12.02 -8.11 -22.71
C ALA A 362 -12.22 -7.04 -23.79
N VAL A 363 -11.14 -6.53 -24.37
CA VAL A 363 -11.18 -5.57 -25.49
C VAL A 363 -11.78 -6.21 -26.74
N ASP A 364 -11.37 -7.43 -27.09
CA ASP A 364 -11.91 -8.16 -28.24
C ASP A 364 -13.43 -8.37 -28.11
N ARG A 365 -13.91 -8.71 -26.90
CA ARG A 365 -15.34 -8.83 -26.62
C ARG A 365 -16.09 -7.52 -26.83
N LEU A 366 -15.51 -6.38 -26.39
CA LEU A 366 -16.12 -5.07 -26.59
C LEU A 366 -16.15 -4.67 -28.07
N ASN A 367 -15.09 -5.00 -28.82
CA ASN A 367 -15.03 -4.76 -30.26
C ASN A 367 -16.06 -5.61 -31.02
N ALA A 368 -16.28 -6.85 -30.61
CA ALA A 368 -17.29 -7.73 -31.21
C ALA A 368 -18.74 -7.32 -30.89
N ALA A 369 -18.95 -6.46 -29.89
CA ALA A 369 -20.27 -5.92 -29.53
C ALA A 369 -20.64 -4.63 -30.28
N ARG A 370 -19.72 -4.11 -31.10
CA ARG A 370 -19.94 -3.01 -32.05
C ARG A 370 -20.34 -3.58 -33.40
#